data_AF-A0A9D8G799-F1
#
_entry.id   AF-A0A9D8G799-F1
#
_cell.length_a   1.000
_cell.length_b   1.000
_cell.length_c   1.000
_cell.angle_alpha   90.00
_cell.angle_beta   90.00
_cell.angle_gamma   90.00
#
_symmetry.space_group_name_H-M   'P 1'
#
loop_
_entity.id
_entity.type
_entity.pdbx_description
1 polymer ?
#
loop_
_entity_poly.entity_id
_entity_poly.type
_entity_poly.pdbx_seq_one_letter_code
_entity_poly.pdbx_strand_id
1 'polypeptide(L)'
;EAIPKLEAELDRFVGAIGRMSLTDFLDPDEFHMERYRQAILEDVPPGCLIRFSAIPAVDERERLDRVRRFITLIFMEQAHEVALTQENEDILVERYEIDGEGC
;
A
#
# COMPACT_ATOMS: atom_id res chain seq x y z
N GLU A 1 25.67 -27.18 17.40
CA GLU A 1 26.58 -27.39 16.26
C GLU A 1 26.34 -26.24 15.29
N ALA A 2 27.32 -25.36 15.08
CA ALA A 2 27.16 -24.18 14.24
C ALA A 2 27.30 -24.57 12.77
N ILE A 3 26.40 -24.09 11.91
CA ILE A 3 26.45 -24.33 10.46
C ILE A 3 27.43 -23.30 9.88
N PRO A 4 28.66 -23.68 9.48
CA PRO A 4 29.74 -22.71 9.19
C PRO A 4 29.44 -21.77 8.01
N LYS A 5 28.55 -22.22 7.10
CA LYS A 5 28.10 -21.39 5.96
C LYS A 5 27.10 -20.33 6.40
N LEU A 6 26.29 -20.57 7.43
CA LEU A 6 25.28 -19.62 7.88
C LEU A 6 25.93 -18.38 8.50
N GLU A 7 26.97 -18.57 9.30
CA GLU A 7 27.71 -17.45 9.92
C GLU A 7 28.35 -16.56 8.85
N ALA A 8 28.98 -17.15 7.83
CA ALA A 8 29.57 -16.38 6.73
C ALA A 8 28.53 -15.64 5.88
N GLU A 9 27.35 -16.22 5.66
CA GLU A 9 26.25 -15.55 4.95
C GLU A 9 25.63 -14.44 5.80
N LEU A 10 25.52 -14.61 7.12
CA LEU A 10 25.05 -13.59 8.05
C LEU A 10 26.03 -12.42 8.14
N ASP A 11 27.34 -12.67 8.23
CA ASP A 11 28.36 -11.63 8.22
C ASP A 11 28.37 -10.86 6.89
N ARG A 12 28.18 -11.56 5.76
CA ARG A 12 28.01 -10.93 4.45
C ARG A 12 26.75 -10.06 4.41
N PHE A 13 25.63 -10.54 4.96
CA PHE A 13 24.38 -9.82 5.01
C PHE A 13 24.45 -8.56 5.89
N VAL A 14 25.05 -8.66 7.08
CA VAL A 14 25.30 -7.51 7.97
C VAL A 14 26.24 -6.50 7.32
N GLY A 15 27.29 -6.97 6.64
CA GLY A 15 28.19 -6.13 5.86
C GLY A 15 27.53 -5.45 4.66
N ALA A 16 26.48 -6.03 4.10
CA ALA A 16 25.67 -5.42 3.03
C ALA A 16 24.74 -4.34 3.58
N ILE A 17 24.06 -4.58 4.70
CA ILE A 17 23.19 -3.59 5.37
C ILE A 17 23.97 -2.32 5.74
N GLY A 18 25.20 -2.47 6.27
CA GLY A 18 26.04 -1.33 6.62
C GLY A 18 26.53 -0.49 5.42
N ARG A 19 26.36 -0.99 4.19
CA ARG A 19 26.72 -0.28 2.95
C ARG A 19 25.52 0.25 2.18
N MET A 20 24.31 -0.15 2.55
CA MET A 20 23.08 0.40 1.98
C MET A 20 22.82 1.76 2.60
N SER A 21 22.74 2.79 1.78
CA SER A 21 22.32 4.10 2.24
C SER A 21 20.81 4.06 2.54
N LEU A 22 20.34 4.84 3.52
CA LEU A 22 18.90 5.10 3.68
C LEU A 22 18.27 5.63 2.38
N THR A 23 19.05 6.32 1.54
CA THR A 23 18.63 6.78 0.22
C THR A 23 18.45 5.65 -0.81
N ASP A 24 19.03 4.47 -0.57
CA ASP A 24 18.80 3.29 -1.44
C ASP A 24 17.50 2.57 -1.06
N PHE A 25 16.99 2.79 0.17
CA PHE A 25 15.68 2.34 0.63
C PHE A 25 14.57 3.36 0.34
N LEU A 26 14.91 4.64 0.39
CA LEU A 26 14.01 5.73 0.04
C LEU A 26 14.04 5.88 -1.49
N ASP A 27 13.13 5.17 -2.14
CA ASP A 27 12.81 5.40 -3.54
C ASP A 27 12.66 6.91 -3.79
N PRO A 28 13.45 7.53 -4.69
CA PRO A 28 13.41 8.97 -4.93
C PRO A 28 12.08 9.43 -5.54
N ASP A 29 11.21 8.50 -5.96
CA ASP A 29 9.89 8.82 -6.43
C ASP A 29 8.99 9.27 -5.27
N GLU A 30 8.63 10.55 -5.33
CA GLU A 30 7.77 11.21 -4.36
C GLU A 30 6.41 10.50 -4.29
N PHE A 31 6.00 10.10 -3.09
CA PHE A 31 4.71 9.47 -2.89
C PHE A 31 3.59 10.51 -2.94
N HIS A 32 2.98 10.67 -4.12
CA HIS A 32 1.81 11.52 -4.31
C HIS A 32 0.51 10.78 -3.95
N MET A 33 0.11 10.82 -2.68
CA MET A 33 -1.08 10.14 -2.18
C MET A 33 -2.36 10.50 -2.94
N GLU A 34 -2.53 11.75 -3.37
CA GLU A 34 -3.71 12.23 -4.11
C GLU A 34 -3.91 11.48 -5.43
N ARG A 35 -2.83 11.10 -6.13
CA ARG A 35 -2.92 10.31 -7.37
C ARG A 35 -3.52 8.92 -7.10
N TYR A 36 -3.11 8.29 -6.00
CA TYR A 36 -3.66 7.00 -5.58
C TYR A 36 -5.10 7.13 -5.12
N ARG A 37 -5.44 8.21 -4.41
CA ARG A 37 -6.80 8.49 -3.95
C ARG A 37 -7.75 8.62 -5.14
N GLN A 38 -7.39 9.40 -6.15
CA GLN A 38 -8.19 9.57 -7.37
C GLN A 38 -8.41 8.25 -8.09
N ALA A 39 -7.35 7.47 -8.32
CA ALA A 39 -7.46 6.15 -8.96
C ALA A 39 -8.41 5.21 -8.19
N ILE A 40 -8.27 5.14 -6.86
CA ILE A 40 -9.15 4.31 -6.02
C ILE A 40 -10.62 4.78 -6.13
N LEU A 41 -10.88 6.09 -6.15
CA LEU A 41 -12.26 6.61 -6.25
C LEU A 41 -12.89 6.38 -7.63
N GLU A 42 -12.08 6.32 -8.69
CA GLU A 42 -12.51 5.96 -10.04
C GLU A 42 -12.84 4.46 -10.13
N ASP A 43 -12.04 3.62 -9.48
CA ASP A 43 -12.17 2.16 -9.53
C ASP A 43 -13.16 1.59 -8.49
N VAL A 44 -13.49 2.34 -7.44
CA VAL A 44 -14.46 1.98 -6.39
C VAL A 44 -15.66 2.93 -6.45
N PRO A 45 -16.72 2.60 -7.23
CA PRO A 45 -17.93 3.39 -7.28
C PRO A 45 -18.64 3.41 -5.91
N PRO A 46 -19.40 4.47 -5.60
CA PRO A 46 -20.24 4.52 -4.39
C PRO A 46 -21.19 3.32 -4.30
N GLY A 47 -21.35 2.77 -3.10
CA GLY A 47 -22.23 1.61 -2.84
C GLY A 47 -21.72 0.29 -3.42
N CYS A 48 -20.51 0.25 -3.99
CA CYS A 48 -19.87 -0.97 -4.44
C CYS A 48 -18.84 -1.47 -3.42
N LEU A 49 -18.81 -2.78 -3.21
CA LEU A 49 -17.85 -3.48 -2.38
C LEU A 49 -16.81 -4.18 -3.28
N ILE A 50 -15.55 -3.74 -3.22
CA ILE A 50 -14.49 -4.23 -4.09
C ILE A 50 -13.34 -4.80 -3.25
N ARG A 51 -12.73 -5.88 -3.73
CA ARG A 51 -11.52 -6.44 -3.12
C ARG A 51 -10.32 -5.54 -3.42
N PHE A 52 -9.50 -5.28 -2.41
CA PHE A 52 -8.26 -4.52 -2.54
C PHE A 52 -7.35 -5.13 -3.61
N SER A 53 -7.25 -6.46 -3.68
CA SER A 53 -6.51 -7.16 -4.73
C SER A 53 -7.03 -6.93 -6.15
N ALA A 54 -8.30 -6.55 -6.31
CA ALA A 54 -8.94 -6.27 -7.59
C ALA A 54 -8.81 -4.80 -8.02
N ILE A 55 -8.35 -3.91 -7.14
CA ILE A 55 -8.05 -2.51 -7.51
C ILE A 55 -6.84 -2.54 -8.47
N PRO A 56 -6.93 -1.89 -9.65
CA PRO A 56 -5.81 -1.76 -10.57
C PRO A 56 -4.54 -1.14 -9.95
N ALA A 57 -3.38 -1.49 -10.50
CA ALA A 57 -2.12 -0.85 -10.14
C ALA A 57 -2.00 0.54 -10.78
N VAL A 58 -1.39 1.48 -10.05
CA VAL A 58 -1.15 2.87 -10.48
C VAL A 58 0.31 3.08 -10.93
N ASP A 59 1.23 2.26 -10.42
CA ASP A 59 2.67 2.25 -10.71
C ASP A 59 3.13 0.83 -11.12
N GLU A 60 4.15 0.74 -11.99
CA GLU A 60 4.72 -0.51 -12.51
C GLU A 60 5.43 -1.35 -11.43
N ARG A 61 5.88 -0.71 -10.33
CA ARG A 61 6.54 -1.38 -9.21
C ARG A 61 5.52 -2.02 -8.29
N GLU A 62 5.02 -3.19 -8.68
CA GLU A 62 3.90 -3.89 -8.04
C GLU A 62 3.92 -3.89 -6.49
N ARG A 63 5.07 -4.24 -5.87
CA ARG A 63 5.16 -4.30 -4.40
C ARG A 63 5.02 -2.92 -3.77
N LEU A 64 5.64 -1.91 -4.37
CA LEU A 64 5.62 -0.54 -3.86
C LEU A 64 4.25 0.11 -4.11
N ASP A 65 3.71 -0.08 -5.31
CA ASP A 65 2.34 0.32 -5.68
C ASP A 65 1.31 -0.22 -4.69
N ARG A 66 1.39 -1.52 -4.38
CA ARG A 66 0.48 -2.16 -3.42
C ARG A 66 0.58 -1.53 -2.03
N VAL A 67 1.79 -1.24 -1.55
CA VAL A 67 1.99 -0.57 -0.25
C VAL A 67 1.43 0.85 -0.29
N ARG A 68 1.70 1.61 -1.36
CA ARG A 68 1.21 2.98 -1.53
C ARG A 68 -0.33 3.03 -1.59
N ARG A 69 -0.98 2.16 -2.37
CA ARG A 69 -2.45 2.01 -2.39
C ARG A 69 -3.01 1.67 -1.02
N PHE A 70 -2.39 0.72 -0.32
CA PHE A 70 -2.83 0.34 1.02
C PHE A 70 -2.72 1.51 2.00
N ILE A 71 -1.59 2.23 2.01
CA ILE A 71 -1.42 3.44 2.85
C ILE A 71 -2.50 4.46 2.53
N THR A 72 -2.74 4.75 1.25
CA THR A 72 -3.79 5.68 0.82
C THR A 72 -5.16 5.27 1.35
N LEU A 73 -5.54 3.99 1.27
CA LEU A 73 -6.81 3.48 1.80
C LEU A 73 -6.97 3.73 3.30
N ILE A 74 -5.91 3.57 4.10
CA ILE A 74 -5.95 3.89 5.53
C ILE A 74 -6.28 5.36 5.78
N PHE A 75 -5.68 6.27 5.02
CA PHE A 75 -5.99 7.71 5.14
C PHE A 75 -7.39 8.05 4.63
N MET A 76 -7.86 7.40 3.57
CA MET A 76 -9.21 7.55 3.06
C MET A 76 -10.27 7.05 4.07
N GLU A 77 -9.98 5.97 4.80
CA GLU A 77 -10.85 5.48 5.87
C GLU A 77 -10.94 6.48 7.03
N GLN A 78 -9.80 7.03 7.46
CA GLN A 78 -9.75 8.09 8.47
C GLN A 78 -10.49 9.37 8.05
N ALA A 79 -10.51 9.65 6.75
CA ALA A 79 -11.24 10.77 6.17
C ALA A 79 -12.73 10.50 5.92
N HIS A 80 -13.24 9.32 6.30
CA HIS A 80 -14.61 8.88 6.01
C HIS A 80 -14.96 8.89 4.51
N GLU A 81 -14.01 8.53 3.65
CA GLU A 81 -14.23 8.41 2.20
C GLU A 81 -14.54 6.96 1.81
N VAL A 82 -13.95 6.01 2.54
CA VAL A 82 -14.16 4.56 2.36
C VAL A 82 -14.27 3.85 3.71
N ALA A 83 -14.87 2.67 3.73
CA ALA A 83 -14.81 1.71 4.82
C ALA A 83 -13.92 0.52 4.41
N LEU A 84 -13.08 0.04 5.33
CA LEU A 84 -12.25 -1.14 5.12
C LEU A 84 -12.72 -2.29 6.02
N THR A 85 -12.94 -3.46 5.43
CA THR A 85 -13.27 -4.69 6.18
C THR A 85 -12.32 -5.81 5.77
N GLN A 86 -11.61 -6.39 6.73
CA GLN A 86 -10.78 -7.56 6.45
C GLN A 86 -11.66 -8.80 6.30
N GLU A 87 -11.56 -9.48 5.14
CA GLU A 87 -12.27 -10.72 4.85
C GLU A 87 -11.27 -11.79 4.37
N ASN A 88 -11.08 -12.82 5.19
CA ASN A 88 -10.09 -13.88 4.95
C ASN A 88 -8.66 -13.30 4.74
N GLU A 89 -8.11 -13.49 3.54
CA GLU A 89 -6.76 -13.07 3.14
C GLU A 89 -6.76 -11.76 2.34
N ASP A 90 -7.90 -11.05 2.25
CA ASP A 90 -8.05 -9.81 1.49
C ASP A 90 -8.78 -8.72 2.29
N ILE A 91 -8.82 -7.52 1.71
CA ILE A 91 -9.50 -6.36 2.28
C ILE A 91 -10.62 -5.96 1.33
N LEU A 92 -11.83 -5.83 1.86
CA LEU A 92 -12.95 -5.25 1.16
C LEU A 92 -12.93 -3.74 1.36
N VAL A 93 -13.09 -3.01 0.27
CA VAL A 93 -13.14 -1.56 0.19
C VAL A 93 -14.52 -1.17 -0.27
N GLU A 94 -15.21 -0.37 0.53
CA GLU A 94 -16.51 0.20 0.22
C GLU A 94 -16.42 1.72 0.25
N ARG A 95 -16.88 2.39 -0.81
CA ARG A 95 -16.92 3.85 -0.84
C ARG A 95 -18.22 4.35 -0.23
N TYR A 96 -18.13 5.32 0.69
CA TYR A 96 -19.32 5.95 1.25
C TYR A 96 -20.09 6.73 0.16
N GLU A 97 -21.42 6.65 0.21
CA GLU A 97 -22.26 7.54 -0.58
C GLU A 97 -22.01 8.98 -0.12
N ILE A 98 -21.75 9.88 -1.06
CA ILE A 98 -21.81 11.30 -0.75
C ILE A 98 -23.31 11.58 -0.62
N ASP A 99 -23.82 11.54 0.61
CA ASP A 99 -25.12 12.12 0.90
C ASP A 99 -25.06 13.57 0.44
N GLY A 100 -25.76 13.86 -0.65
CA GLY A 100 -25.97 15.20 -1.14
C GLY A 100 -26.89 15.98 -0.21
N GLU A 101 -26.57 16.07 1.07
CA GLU A 101 -27.20 17.02 1.97
C GLU A 101 -26.36 18.30 1.97
N GLY A 102 -26.69 19.16 1.01
CA GLY A 102 -26.32 20.56 1.07
C GLY A 102 -26.79 21.19 2.37
N CYS A 103 -25.90 21.95 3.00
CA CYS A 103 -26.28 23.10 3.82
C CYS A 103 -26.07 24.37 2.98
#